data_AF-A0A5Y1YHY2-F1
#
_entry.id   AF-A0A5Y1YHY2-F1
#
_cell.length_a   1.000
_cell.length_b   1.000
_cell.length_c   1.000
_cell.angle_alpha   90.00
_cell.angle_beta   90.00
_cell.angle_gamma   90.00
#
_symmetry.space_group_name_H-M   'P 1'
#
loop_
_entity.id
_entity.type
_entity.pdbx_description
1 polymer ?
#
loop_
_entity_poly.entity_id
_entity_poly.type
_entity_poly.pdbx_seq_one_letter_code
_entity_poly.pdbx_strand_id
1 'polypeptide(L)'
;MEVTTENRSPGRLFSWIERAGNKVPNPFLLFVYLIVVLMVATAIINGLDLEVKNPTNGELVRVNNLLSVAGIQWILPNIIKNFSSFTPLGSILALVIGAGLAEKVGLLQSL
;
A
#
# COMPACT_ATOMS: atom_id res chain seq x y z
N MET A 1 1.33 -38.91 -34.52
CA MET A 1 1.99 -38.99 -33.20
C MET A 1 1.27 -38.02 -32.30
N GLU A 2 0.38 -38.54 -31.43
CA GLU A 2 -0.19 -37.74 -30.35
C GLU A 2 0.90 -37.51 -29.31
N VAL A 3 1.32 -36.24 -29.16
CA VAL A 3 2.17 -35.84 -28.05
C VAL A 3 1.27 -35.86 -26.81
N THR A 4 1.31 -36.95 -26.05
CA THR A 4 0.72 -37.01 -24.72
C THR A 4 1.48 -36.03 -23.84
N THR A 5 0.91 -34.84 -23.60
CA THR A 5 1.45 -33.89 -22.63
C THR A 5 1.36 -34.52 -21.25
N GLU A 6 2.50 -34.94 -20.71
CA GLU A 6 2.65 -35.42 -19.34
C GLU A 6 2.21 -34.29 -18.40
N ASN A 7 0.99 -34.42 -17.86
CA ASN A 7 0.43 -33.47 -16.90
C ASN A 7 1.15 -33.64 -15.55
N ARG A 8 2.30 -32.99 -15.42
CA ARG A 8 3.01 -32.90 -14.14
C ARG A 8 2.20 -32.03 -13.20
N SER A 9 1.44 -32.68 -12.32
CA SER A 9 0.80 -32.02 -11.18
C SER A 9 1.83 -31.11 -10.51
N PRO A 10 1.61 -29.79 -10.43
CA PRO A 10 2.50 -28.93 -9.66
C PRO A 10 2.57 -29.51 -8.24
N GLY A 11 3.78 -29.75 -7.74
CA GLY A 11 3.98 -30.38 -6.44
C GLY A 11 3.19 -29.65 -5.35
N ARG A 12 2.85 -30.34 -4.24
CA ARG A 12 2.03 -29.78 -3.15
C ARG A 12 2.47 -28.38 -2.69
N LEU A 13 3.78 -28.11 -2.72
CA LEU A 13 4.36 -26.80 -2.40
C LEU A 13 3.93 -25.71 -3.41
N PHE A 14 4.05 -25.97 -4.71
CA PHE A 14 3.63 -25.03 -5.76
C PHE A 14 2.11 -24.78 -5.71
N SER A 15 1.33 -25.83 -5.48
CA SER A 15 -0.13 -25.71 -5.28
C SER A 15 -0.48 -24.84 -4.06
N TRP A 16 0.34 -24.87 -3.00
CA TRP A 16 0.14 -24.04 -1.81
C TRP A 16 0.52 -22.57 -2.07
N ILE A 17 1.63 -22.33 -2.77
CA ILE A 17 2.08 -20.98 -3.16
C ILE A 17 1.05 -20.32 -4.09
N GLU A 18 0.53 -21.06 -5.07
CA GLU A 18 -0.50 -20.57 -5.99
C GLU A 18 -1.78 -20.15 -5.24
N ARG A 19 -2.23 -20.98 -4.30
CA ARG A 19 -3.39 -20.68 -3.45
C ARG A 19 -3.15 -19.47 -2.55
N ALA A 20 -1.94 -19.32 -2.01
CA ALA A 20 -1.58 -18.17 -1.19
C ALA A 20 -1.52 -16.89 -2.02
N GLY A 21 -0.91 -16.94 -3.21
CA GLY A 21 -0.82 -15.82 -4.15
C GLY A 21 -2.20 -15.32 -4.62
N ASN A 22 -3.09 -16.24 -4.99
CA ASN A 22 -4.47 -15.89 -5.39
C ASN A 22 -5.31 -15.30 -4.26
N LYS A 23 -4.90 -15.47 -3.00
CA LYS A 23 -5.59 -14.92 -1.84
C LYS A 23 -5.16 -13.49 -1.52
N VAL A 24 -4.03 -13.03 -2.06
CA VAL A 24 -3.57 -11.65 -1.87
C VAL A 24 -4.50 -10.73 -2.65
N PRO A 25 -5.25 -9.82 -1.96
CA PRO A 25 -6.13 -8.90 -2.65
C PRO A 25 -5.32 -7.92 -3.50
N ASN A 26 -5.98 -7.27 -4.46
CA ASN A 26 -5.38 -6.18 -5.24
C ASN A 26 -4.62 -5.20 -4.29
N PRO A 27 -3.40 -4.77 -4.64
CA PRO A 27 -2.59 -3.89 -3.79
C PRO A 27 -3.34 -2.68 -3.22
N PHE A 28 -4.24 -2.08 -4.00
CA PHE A 28 -5.09 -0.98 -3.55
C PHE A 28 -5.94 -1.36 -2.32
N LEU A 29 -6.62 -2.51 -2.39
CA LEU A 29 -7.45 -3.00 -1.28
C LEU A 29 -6.61 -3.36 -0.07
N LEU A 30 -5.39 -3.88 -0.27
CA LEU A 30 -4.46 -4.15 0.81
C LEU A 30 -4.17 -2.89 1.63
N PHE A 31 -3.90 -1.75 0.98
CA PHE A 31 -3.70 -0.47 1.69
C PHE A 31 -4.98 0.02 2.38
N VAL A 32 -6.15 -0.14 1.76
CA VAL A 32 -7.43 0.21 2.39
C VAL A 32 -7.63 -0.60 3.68
N TYR A 33 -7.38 -1.91 3.65
CA TYR A 33 -7.46 -2.75 4.84
C TYR A 33 -6.45 -2.31 5.90
N LEU A 34 -5.22 -1.98 5.53
CA LEU A 34 -4.21 -1.48 6.47
C LEU A 34 -4.66 -0.17 7.14
N ILE A 35 -5.24 0.77 6.39
CA ILE A 35 -5.75 2.04 6.94
C ILE A 35 -6.89 1.75 7.94
N VAL A 36 -7.85 0.91 7.58
CA VAL A 36 -8.97 0.56 8.46
C VAL A 36 -8.45 -0.11 9.74
N VAL A 37 -7.56 -1.09 9.62
CA VAL A 37 -6.94 -1.76 10.77
C VAL A 37 -6.17 -0.77 11.63
N LEU A 38 -5.41 0.15 11.04
CA LEU A 38 -4.68 1.18 11.77
C LEU A 38 -5.64 2.12 12.53
N MET A 39 -6.72 2.57 11.91
CA MET A 39 -7.72 3.42 12.55
C MET A 39 -8.33 2.73 13.78
N VAL A 40 -8.72 1.46 13.65
CA VAL A 40 -9.24 0.67 14.78
C VAL A 40 -8.18 0.45 15.86
N ALA A 41 -6.96 0.08 15.48
CA ALA A 41 -5.87 -0.17 16.41
C ALA A 41 -5.53 1.09 17.23
N THR A 42 -5.43 2.26 16.59
CA THR A 42 -5.18 3.53 17.30
C THR A 42 -6.29 3.90 18.27
N ALA A 43 -7.55 3.58 17.95
CA ALA A 43 -8.67 3.81 18.86
C ALA A 43 -8.62 2.90 20.09
N ILE A 44 -8.31 1.61 19.91
CA ILE A 44 -8.18 0.65 21.01
C ILE A 44 -7.01 1.02 21.92
N ILE A 45 -5.84 1.29 21.35
CA ILE A 45 -4.61 1.59 22.11
C ILE A 45 -4.76 2.90 22.90
N ASN A 46 -5.33 3.94 22.26
CA ASN A 46 -5.59 5.21 22.95
C ASN A 46 -6.63 5.04 24.07
N GLY A 47 -7.67 4.21 23.88
CA GLY A 47 -8.66 3.90 24.91
C GLY A 47 -8.10 3.16 26.14
N LEU A 48 -6.95 2.50 26.00
CA LEU A 48 -6.22 1.87 27.11
C LEU A 48 -5.23 2.83 27.81
N ASP A 49 -5.18 4.09 27.39
CA ASP A 49 -4.27 5.15 27.87
C ASP A 49 -2.78 4.73 27.92
N LEU A 50 -2.34 3.97 26.91
CA LEU A 50 -0.96 3.50 26.83
C LEU A 50 -0.01 4.64 26.44
N GLU A 51 1.06 4.80 27.22
CA GLU A 51 2.14 5.74 26.99
C GLU A 51 3.47 5.00 26.80
N VAL A 52 4.29 5.45 25.85
CA VAL A 52 5.64 4.92 25.65
C VAL A 52 6.64 6.06 25.78
N LYS A 53 7.71 5.82 26.55
CA LYS A 53 8.82 6.76 26.67
C LYS A 53 9.66 6.72 25.41
N ASN A 54 9.82 7.85 24.75
CA ASN A 54 10.68 7.98 23.58
C ASN A 54 12.15 7.79 23.99
N PRO A 55 12.89 6.84 23.37
CA PRO A 55 14.28 6.56 23.74
C PRO A 55 15.26 7.68 23.38
N THR A 56 14.89 8.59 22.47
CA THR A 56 15.76 9.66 21.99
C THR A 56 15.73 10.89 22.89
N ASN A 57 14.55 11.32 23.35
CA ASN A 57 14.39 12.55 24.13
C ASN A 57 13.75 12.35 25.51
N GLY A 58 13.31 11.12 25.84
CA GLY A 58 12.72 10.79 27.13
C GLY A 58 11.29 11.28 27.35
N GLU A 59 10.67 11.90 26.36
CA GLU A 59 9.28 12.37 26.42
C GLU A 59 8.30 11.21 26.38
N LEU A 60 7.16 11.36 27.04
CA LEU A 60 6.06 10.40 26.97
C LEU A 60 5.26 10.65 25.70
N VAL A 61 5.16 9.61 24.86
CA VAL A 61 4.40 9.65 23.61
C VAL A 61 3.12 8.84 23.78
N ARG A 62 1.98 9.50 23.56
CA ARG A 62 0.65 8.87 23.49
C ARG A 62 0.29 8.56 22.04
N VAL A 63 -0.44 7.46 21.84
CA VAL A 63 -1.04 7.14 20.55
C VAL A 63 -2.23 8.05 20.31
N ASN A 64 -2.31 8.67 19.13
CA ASN A 64 -3.45 9.52 18.75
C ASN A 64 -4.57 8.67 18.12
N ASN A 65 -5.79 8.78 18.65
CA ASN A 65 -6.95 8.08 18.09
C ASN A 65 -7.42 8.73 16.79
N LEU A 66 -7.24 8.03 15.66
CA LEU A 66 -7.62 8.50 14.33
C LEU A 66 -9.14 8.53 14.09
N LEU A 67 -9.93 7.77 14.85
CA LEU A 67 -11.39 7.76 14.78
C LEU A 67 -12.04 8.84 15.66
N SER A 68 -11.26 9.56 16.46
CA SER A 68 -11.76 10.67 17.28
C SER A 68 -12.12 11.89 16.41
N VAL A 69 -12.88 12.84 16.97
CA VAL A 69 -13.21 14.12 16.29
C VAL A 69 -11.93 14.85 15.85
N ALA A 70 -10.94 14.95 16.73
CA ALA A 70 -9.65 15.55 16.42
C ALA A 70 -8.89 14.76 15.34
N GLY A 71 -8.94 13.42 15.40
CA GLY A 71 -8.34 12.53 14.40
C GLY A 71 -8.92 12.76 13.01
N ILE A 72 -10.25 12.82 12.88
CA ILE A 72 -10.93 13.07 11.60
C ILE A 72 -10.64 14.49 11.08
N GLN A 73 -10.67 15.49 11.97
CA GLN A 73 -10.29 16.87 11.64
C GLN A 73 -8.84 16.99 11.17
N TRP A 74 -7.96 16.12 11.64
CA TRP A 74 -6.59 16.03 11.16
C TRP A 74 -6.50 15.28 9.82
N ILE A 75 -7.21 14.15 9.67
CA ILE A 75 -7.15 13.31 8.46
C ILE A 75 -7.64 14.06 7.22
N LEU A 76 -8.82 14.68 7.29
CA LEU A 76 -9.47 15.30 6.12
C LEU A 76 -8.58 16.30 5.36
N PRO A 77 -7.95 17.31 6.01
CA PRO A 77 -7.05 18.23 5.33
C PRO A 77 -5.71 17.59 4.96
N ASN A 78 -5.23 16.60 5.72
CA ASN A 78 -3.92 15.99 5.47
C ASN A 78 -3.94 14.88 4.43
N ILE A 79 -5.10 14.29 4.08
CA ILE A 79 -5.19 13.24 3.04
C ILE A 79 -4.60 13.72 1.72
N ILE A 80 -5.01 14.90 1.25
CA ILE A 80 -4.54 15.44 -0.03
C ILE A 80 -3.04 15.77 0.06
N LYS A 81 -2.62 16.39 1.16
CA LYS A 81 -1.22 16.75 1.40
C LYS A 81 -0.32 15.52 1.40
N ASN A 82 -0.70 14.45 2.10
CA ASN A 82 0.04 13.19 2.19
C ASN A 82 0.11 12.48 0.83
N PHE A 83 -0.96 12.54 0.05
CA PHE A 83 -0.97 11.98 -1.31
C PHE A 83 -0.05 12.78 -2.24
N SER A 84 -0.14 14.11 -2.25
CA SER A 84 0.65 14.97 -3.13
C SER A 84 2.13 15.05 -2.75
N SER A 85 2.47 14.88 -1.48
CA SER A 85 3.86 14.91 -1.00
C SER A 85 4.58 13.57 -1.17
N PHE A 86 3.90 12.55 -1.69
CA PHE A 86 4.50 11.25 -1.94
C PHE A 86 5.48 11.33 -3.12
N THR A 87 6.77 11.43 -2.82
CA THR A 87 7.87 11.64 -3.80
C THR A 87 7.78 10.76 -5.06
N PRO A 88 7.48 9.45 -4.98
CA PRO A 88 7.39 8.61 -6.17
C PRO A 88 6.27 9.02 -7.15
N LEU A 89 5.21 9.68 -6.67
CA LEU A 89 4.09 10.06 -7.53
C LEU A 89 4.52 11.10 -8.58
N GLY A 90 5.33 12.08 -8.18
CA GLY A 90 5.84 13.11 -9.08
C GLY A 90 6.76 12.54 -10.16
N SER A 91 7.65 11.62 -9.80
CA SER A 91 8.59 11.01 -10.76
C SER A 91 7.86 10.11 -11.77
N ILE A 92 6.86 9.35 -11.32
CA ILE A 92 6.05 8.49 -12.20
C ILE A 92 5.23 9.33 -13.18
N LEU A 93 4.63 10.44 -12.75
CA LEU A 93 3.87 11.32 -13.63
C LEU A 93 4.76 11.93 -14.72
N ALA A 94 5.95 12.42 -14.35
CA ALA A 94 6.91 12.96 -15.31
C ALA A 94 7.34 11.89 -16.34
N LEU A 95 7.59 10.66 -15.88
CA LEU A 95 7.93 9.54 -16.74
C LEU A 95 6.80 9.19 -17.72
N VAL A 96 5.57 9.08 -17.24
CA VAL A 96 4.40 8.72 -18.08
C VAL A 96 4.13 9.79 -19.13
N ILE A 97 4.29 11.07 -18.81
CA ILE A 97 4.16 12.16 -19.78
C ILE A 97 5.24 12.04 -20.88
N GLY A 98 6.50 11.84 -20.49
CA GLY A 98 7.62 11.69 -21.44
C GLY A 98 7.48 10.46 -22.33
N ALA A 99 7.18 9.31 -21.74
CA ALA A 99 6.97 8.06 -22.47
C ALA A 99 5.75 8.14 -23.40
N GLY A 100 4.63 8.71 -22.92
CA GLY A 100 3.44 8.90 -23.73
C GLY A 100 3.67 9.82 -24.93
N LEU A 101 4.47 10.89 -24.77
CA LEU A 101 4.88 11.74 -25.88
C LEU A 101 5.74 10.97 -26.88
N ALA A 102 6.78 10.27 -26.41
CA ALA A 102 7.69 9.49 -27.24
C ALA A 102 6.94 8.42 -28.07
N GLU A 103 5.93 7.79 -27.48
CA GLU A 103 5.10 6.80 -28.17
C GLU A 103 4.14 7.42 -29.18
N LYS A 104 3.60 8.63 -28.91
CA LYS A 104 2.70 9.34 -29.83
C LYS A 104 3.40 9.89 -31.06
N VAL A 105 4.67 10.27 -30.95
CA VAL A 105 5.44 10.83 -32.08
C VAL A 105 6.15 9.77 -32.91
N GLY A 106 5.96 8.47 -32.62
CA GLY A 106 6.59 7.40 -33.38
C GLY A 106 8.00 7.04 -32.92
N LEU A 107 8.56 7.73 -31.92
CA LEU A 107 9.98 7.60 -31.55
C LEU A 107 10.28 6.18 -31.06
N LEU A 108 9.44 5.65 -30.17
CA LEU A 108 9.63 4.30 -29.62
C LEU A 108 9.39 3.20 -30.65
N GLN A 109 8.53 3.41 -31.66
CA GLN A 109 8.30 2.42 -32.72
C GLN A 109 9.39 2.44 -33.80
N SER A 110 10.13 3.55 -33.92
CA SER A 110 11.21 3.73 -34.90
C SER A 110 12.59 3.29 -34.42
N LEU A 111 12.74 3.05 -33.11
CA LEU A 111 13.94 2.53 -32.42
C LEU A 111 13.85 1.01 -32.27
#